data_AF-A0A1F3VAV7-F1
#
_entry.id   AF-A0A1F3VAV7-F1
#
_cell.length_a   1.000
_cell.length_b   1.000
_cell.length_c   1.000
_cell.angle_alpha   90.00
_cell.angle_beta   90.00
_cell.angle_gamma   90.00
#
_symmetry.space_group_name_H-M   'P 1'
#
loop_
_entity.id
_entity.type
_entity.pdbx_description
1 polymer ?
#
loop_
_entity_poly.entity_id
_entity_poly.type
_entity_poly.pdbx_seq_one_letter_code
_entity_poly.pdbx_strand_id
1 'polypeptide(L)'
;MASAIAYQYGLYHQGNREGKSFRLVMIDEAFSKSDEKNSRYALELFKNLNLQLIVVTPKDKIYVAESSVKTIYLVQNSEKLDDSSVRTISILEYSKLREEMNKQREITHVQ
;
A
#
# COMPACT_ATOMS: atom_id res chain seq x y z
N MET A 1 6.29 -0.47 16.36
CA MET A 1 5.20 -1.32 15.82
C MET A 1 5.69 -2.70 15.37
N ALA A 2 6.70 -2.81 14.52
CA ALA A 2 7.13 -4.12 14.01
C ALA A 2 7.73 -5.07 15.08
N SER A 3 8.42 -4.55 16.09
CA SER A 3 8.93 -5.36 17.22
C SER A 3 7.80 -5.97 18.06
N ALA A 4 6.69 -5.25 18.27
CA ALA A 4 5.52 -5.75 18.97
C ALA A 4 4.81 -6.86 18.16
N ILE A 5 4.72 -6.70 16.83
CA ILE A 5 4.19 -7.74 15.93
C ILE A 5 5.06 -9.00 15.98
N ALA A 6 6.39 -8.86 15.91
CA ALA A 6 7.30 -10.00 15.99
C ALA A 6 7.26 -10.72 17.36
N TYR A 7 7.15 -9.95 18.45
CA TYR A 7 7.10 -10.47 19.82
C TYR A 7 5.78 -11.17 20.15
N GLN A 8 4.65 -10.56 19.77
CA GLN A 8 3.31 -11.06 20.09
C GLN A 8 2.90 -12.27 19.23
N TYR A 9 3.57 -12.48 18.09
CA TYR A 9 3.30 -13.60 17.17
C TYR A 9 4.40 -14.67 17.14
N GLY A 10 5.36 -14.63 18.05
CA GLY A 10 6.22 -15.77 18.34
C GLY A 10 7.15 -16.19 17.19
N LEU A 11 7.69 -15.24 16.40
CA LEU A 11 8.70 -15.54 15.36
C LEU A 11 9.99 -16.19 15.93
N TYR A 12 10.13 -16.25 17.26
CA TYR A 12 11.23 -16.91 17.97
C TYR A 12 10.85 -18.24 18.65
N HIS A 13 9.60 -18.70 18.57
CA HIS A 13 9.19 -19.95 19.22
C HIS A 13 9.49 -21.17 18.35
N GLN A 14 10.75 -21.65 18.40
CA GLN A 14 11.05 -23.04 18.09
C GLN A 14 10.37 -23.94 19.13
N GLY A 15 9.10 -24.32 18.92
CA GLY A 15 8.50 -25.30 19.82
C GLY A 15 7.01 -25.56 19.76
N ASN A 16 6.17 -24.68 19.20
CA ASN A 16 4.72 -24.96 19.14
C ASN A 16 4.19 -24.91 17.71
N ARG A 17 4.08 -26.12 17.15
CA ARG A 17 3.23 -26.46 16.01
C ARG A 17 1.78 -26.33 16.48
N GLU A 18 0.94 -25.73 15.64
CA GLU A 18 -0.53 -25.57 15.80
C GLU A 18 -1.01 -24.26 16.42
N GLY A 19 -1.48 -23.35 15.55
CA GLY A 19 -2.76 -22.70 15.87
C GLY A 19 -3.01 -21.35 15.21
N LYS A 20 -2.03 -20.46 15.10
CA LYS A 20 -2.31 -19.07 14.68
C LYS A 20 -1.19 -18.49 13.83
N SER A 21 -1.24 -18.69 12.51
CA SER A 21 -0.39 -17.94 11.58
C SER A 21 -1.06 -16.61 11.23
N PHE A 22 -0.46 -15.51 11.65
CA PHE A 22 -0.84 -14.19 11.17
C PHE A 22 -0.10 -13.90 9.87
N ARG A 23 -0.85 -13.74 8.78
CA ARG A 23 -0.30 -13.57 7.42
C ARG A 23 -0.86 -12.36 6.70
N LEU A 24 -1.71 -11.55 7.33
CA LEU A 24 -2.35 -10.40 6.70
C LEU A 24 -2.27 -9.17 7.59
N VAL A 25 -1.72 -8.10 7.05
CA VAL A 25 -1.66 -6.77 7.68
C VAL A 25 -2.47 -5.81 6.82
N MET A 26 -3.31 -5.00 7.47
CA MET A 26 -3.96 -3.85 6.84
C MET A 26 -3.44 -2.58 7.52
N ILE A 27 -3.00 -1.60 6.72
CA ILE A 27 -2.55 -0.30 7.21
C ILE A 27 -3.44 0.75 6.60
N ASP A 28 -4.25 1.40 7.44
CA ASP A 28 -4.99 2.59 7.06
C ASP A 28 -4.10 3.83 7.17
N GLU A 29 -4.35 4.82 6.31
CA GLU A 29 -3.56 6.04 6.18
C GLU A 29 -2.05 5.81 6.14
N ALA A 30 -1.63 4.76 5.44
CA ALA A 30 -0.24 4.35 5.44
C ALA A 30 0.66 5.48 4.92
N PHE A 31 1.79 5.67 5.61
CA PHE A 31 2.84 6.61 5.22
C PHE A 31 2.38 8.08 5.21
N SER A 32 1.27 8.39 5.88
CA SER A 32 0.73 9.76 5.95
C SER A 32 1.65 10.73 6.71
N LYS A 33 2.37 10.24 7.73
CA LYS A 33 3.23 11.03 8.64
C LYS A 33 4.70 10.57 8.68
N SER A 34 5.05 9.49 7.99
CA SER A 34 6.42 8.96 7.95
C SER A 34 7.15 9.50 6.73
N ASP A 35 8.45 9.76 6.86
CA ASP A 35 9.28 10.02 5.68
C ASP A 35 9.32 8.79 4.75
N GLU A 36 9.70 9.03 3.49
CA GLU A 36 9.74 8.00 2.44
C GLU A 36 10.67 6.84 2.81
N LYS A 37 11.82 7.14 3.45
CA LYS A 37 12.83 6.14 3.79
C LYS A 37 12.31 5.15 4.84
N ASN A 38 11.70 5.64 5.89
CA ASN A 38 11.10 4.83 6.96
C ASN A 38 9.94 3.99 6.43
N SER A 39 9.16 4.56 5.51
CA SER A 39 8.06 3.88 4.85
C SER A 39 8.53 2.70 3.99
N ARG A 40 9.57 2.90 3.18
CA ARG A 40 10.21 1.84 2.39
C ARG A 40 10.81 0.74 3.27
N TYR A 41 11.45 1.12 4.38
CA TYR A 41 11.99 0.15 5.33
C TYR A 41 10.88 -0.73 5.94
N ALA A 42 9.74 -0.14 6.29
CA ALA A 42 8.59 -0.89 6.79
C ALA A 42 8.04 -1.90 5.76
N LEU A 43 7.95 -1.50 4.49
CA LEU A 43 7.52 -2.39 3.39
C LEU A 43 8.47 -3.59 3.21
N GLU A 44 9.78 -3.35 3.21
CA GLU A 44 10.78 -4.43 3.13
C GLU A 44 10.73 -5.36 4.34
N LEU A 45 10.47 -4.82 5.53
CA LEU A 45 10.28 -5.65 6.72
C LEU A 45 9.06 -6.57 6.59
N PHE A 46 7.90 -6.06 6.14
CA PHE A 46 6.71 -6.90 5.95
C PHE A 46 6.93 -8.01 4.92
N LYS A 47 7.68 -7.71 3.86
CA LYS A 47 8.10 -8.70 2.86
C LYS A 47 8.98 -9.79 3.47
N ASN A 48 9.99 -9.43 4.27
CA ASN A 48 10.88 -10.38 4.94
C ASN A 48 10.17 -11.24 5.99
N LEU A 49 9.11 -10.71 6.60
CA LEU A 49 8.25 -11.43 7.54
C LEU A 49 7.20 -12.32 6.84
N ASN A 50 7.18 -12.34 5.51
CA ASN A 50 6.23 -13.11 4.70
C ASN A 50 4.76 -12.79 5.03
N LEU A 51 4.45 -11.50 5.23
CA LEU A 51 3.11 -11.00 5.48
C LEU A 51 2.47 -10.49 4.18
N GLN A 52 1.22 -10.85 3.94
CA GLN A 52 0.36 -10.20 2.95
C GLN A 52 -0.04 -8.82 3.47
N LEU A 53 0.04 -7.80 2.62
CA LEU A 53 -0.18 -6.42 3.00
C LEU A 53 -1.30 -5.80 2.17
N ILE A 54 -2.23 -5.14 2.86
CA ILE A 54 -3.23 -4.24 2.28
C ILE A 54 -2.91 -2.84 2.78
N VAL A 55 -2.68 -1.91 1.87
CA VAL A 55 -2.33 -0.52 2.17
C VAL A 55 -3.46 0.37 1.68
N VAL A 56 -4.05 1.14 2.58
CA VAL A 56 -4.99 2.21 2.23
C VAL A 56 -4.24 3.53 2.34
N THR A 57 -4.22 4.29 1.25
CA THR A 57 -3.50 5.56 1.18
C THR A 57 -4.21 6.53 0.24
N PRO A 58 -4.18 7.85 0.52
CA PRO A 58 -4.61 8.86 -0.42
C PRO A 58 -3.88 8.71 -1.78
N LYS A 59 -4.56 9.10 -2.88
CA LYS A 59 -4.06 8.92 -4.25
C LYS A 59 -2.66 9.52 -4.48
N ASP A 60 -2.35 10.63 -3.83
CA ASP A 60 -1.08 11.35 -3.94
C ASP A 60 0.10 10.66 -3.23
N LYS A 61 -0.15 9.69 -2.34
CA LYS A 61 0.89 9.02 -1.53
C LYS A 61 1.21 7.59 -1.96
N ILE A 62 0.54 7.10 -3.00
CA ILE A 62 0.72 5.74 -3.52
C ILE A 62 2.15 5.45 -4.02
N TYR A 63 2.93 6.47 -4.41
CA TYR A 63 4.31 6.32 -4.90
C TYR A 63 5.25 5.62 -3.89
N VAL A 64 4.93 5.73 -2.59
CA VAL A 64 5.69 5.10 -1.52
C VAL A 64 5.52 3.58 -1.53
N ALA A 65 4.32 3.10 -1.88
CA ALA A 65 3.99 1.68 -1.93
C ALA A 65 4.11 1.07 -3.34
N GLU A 66 4.23 1.89 -4.38
CA GLU A 66 4.20 1.49 -5.80
C GLU A 66 5.21 0.37 -6.12
N SER A 67 6.41 0.42 -5.54
CA SER A 67 7.46 -0.60 -5.76
C SER A 67 7.18 -1.96 -5.11
N SER A 68 6.16 -2.05 -4.25
CA SER A 68 5.93 -3.20 -3.37
C SER A 68 4.53 -3.80 -3.52
N VAL A 69 3.67 -3.22 -4.38
CA VAL A 69 2.30 -3.70 -4.62
C VAL A 69 2.15 -4.34 -6.00
N LYS A 70 1.29 -5.35 -6.10
CA LYS A 70 0.97 -6.02 -7.38
C LYS A 70 -0.33 -5.52 -8.02
N THR A 71 -1.28 -5.15 -7.17
CA THR A 71 -2.65 -4.82 -7.55
C THR A 71 -3.06 -3.56 -6.79
N ILE A 72 -3.73 -2.65 -7.49
CA ILE A 72 -4.24 -1.40 -6.90
C ILE A 72 -5.77 -1.41 -7.04
N TYR A 73 -6.44 -1.10 -5.93
CA TYR A 73 -7.89 -0.88 -5.90
C TYR A 73 -8.12 0.62 -5.81
N LEU A 74 -8.61 1.22 -6.90
CA LEU A 74 -9.00 2.62 -6.95
C LEU A 74 -10.45 2.73 -6.47
N VAL A 75 -10.65 3.49 -5.39
CA VAL A 75 -11.98 3.81 -4.87
C VAL A 75 -12.37 5.21 -5.34
N GLN A 76 -13.56 5.34 -5.91
CA GLN A 76 -14.12 6.60 -6.41
C GLN A 76 -15.54 6.76 -5.90
N ASN A 77 -15.87 7.93 -5.37
CA ASN A 77 -17.25 8.29 -5.07
C ASN A 77 -17.89 8.88 -6.34
N SER A 78 -19.08 8.41 -6.71
CA SER A 78 -19.87 9.00 -7.80
C SER A 78 -20.58 10.25 -7.29
N GLU A 79 -20.22 11.42 -7.82
CA GLU A 79 -20.85 12.70 -7.46
C GLU A 79 -22.38 12.72 -7.59
N LYS A 80 -22.96 11.79 -8.37
CA LYS A 80 -24.38 11.74 -8.68
C LYS A 80 -25.20 10.77 -7.83
N LEU A 81 -24.57 9.75 -7.25
CA LEU A 81 -25.28 8.60 -6.68
C LEU A 81 -24.95 8.32 -5.21
N ASP A 82 -24.03 9.10 -4.62
CA ASP A 82 -23.54 8.90 -3.24
C ASP A 82 -23.10 7.46 -2.97
N ASP A 83 -22.56 6.80 -4.01
CA ASP A 83 -22.08 5.44 -3.97
C ASP A 83 -20.56 5.38 -4.23
N SER A 84 -19.91 4.45 -3.54
CA SER A 84 -18.49 4.16 -3.73
C SER A 84 -18.34 3.05 -4.76
N SER A 85 -17.60 3.33 -5.81
CA SER A 85 -17.23 2.37 -6.84
C SER A 85 -15.75 1.99 -6.69
N VAL A 86 -15.44 0.73 -6.96
CA VAL A 86 -14.07 0.20 -6.89
C VAL A 86 -13.66 -0.31 -8.26
N ARG A 87 -12.51 0.17 -8.75
CA ARG A 87 -11.87 -0.32 -9.96
C ARG A 87 -10.53 -0.97 -9.60
N THR A 88 -10.35 -2.21 -10.03
CA THR A 88 -9.06 -2.90 -9.91
C THR A 88 -8.20 -2.58 -11.12
N ILE A 89 -6.95 -2.19 -10.89
CA ILE A 89 -5.94 -2.00 -11.94
C ILE A 89 -4.63 -2.68 -11.55
N SER A 90 -3.87 -3.10 -12.56
CA SER A 90 -2.51 -3.57 -12.36
C SER A 90 -1.56 -2.41 -12.06
N ILE A 91 -0.43 -2.73 -11.44
CA ILE A 91 0.64 -1.75 -11.23
C ILE A 91 1.14 -1.13 -12.54
N LEU A 92 1.17 -1.91 -13.63
CA LEU A 92 1.59 -1.45 -14.95
C LEU A 92 0.61 -0.43 -15.54
N GLU A 93 -0.70 -0.67 -15.43
CA GLU A 93 -1.71 0.29 -15.84
C GLU A 93 -1.65 1.57 -15.00
N TYR A 94 -1.43 1.44 -13.69
CA TYR A 94 -1.26 2.59 -12.82
C TYR A 94 -0.07 3.46 -13.25
N SER A 95 1.09 2.87 -13.52
CA SER A 95 2.27 3.63 -13.96
C SER A 95 2.02 4.38 -15.28
N LYS A 96 1.30 3.78 -16.24
CA LYS A 96 0.90 4.46 -17.49
C LYS A 96 -0.02 5.65 -17.23
N LEU A 97 -1.07 5.47 -16.43
CA LEU A 97 -2.00 6.55 -16.07
C LEU A 97 -1.26 7.72 -15.38
N ARG A 98 -0.30 7.41 -14.51
CA ARG A 98 0.53 8.42 -13.85
C ARG A 98 1.38 9.21 -14.85
N GLU A 99 2.01 8.54 -15.82
CA GLU A 99 2.78 9.21 -16.88
C GLU A 99 1.90 10.13 -17.74
N GLU A 100 0.71 9.67 -18.13
CA GLU A 100 -0.26 10.48 -18.88
C GLU A 100 -0.71 11.71 -18.09
N MET A 101 -1.02 11.53 -16.80
CA MET A 101 -1.38 12.63 -15.90
C MET A 101 -0.25 13.65 -15.74
N ASN A 102 1.00 13.20 -15.66
CA ASN A 102 2.16 14.09 -15.54
C ASN A 102 2.38 14.91 -16.83
N LYS A 103 2.30 14.27 -18.00
CA LYS A 103 2.40 14.96 -19.31
C LYS A 103 1.31 16.02 -19.48
N GLN A 104 0.07 15.73 -19.07
CA GLN A 104 -1.03 16.70 -19.13
C GLN A 104 -0.80 17.91 -18.22
N ARG A 105 -0.22 17.71 -17.03
CA ARG A 105 0.13 18.81 -16.11
C ARG A 105 1.23 19.71 -16.67
N GLU A 106 2.24 19.13 -17.31
CA GLU A 106 3.31 19.90 -17.97
C GLU A 106 2.77 20.77 -19.11
N ILE A 107 1.86 20.24 -19.94
CA ILE A 107 1.23 20.99 -21.04
C ILE A 107 0.38 22.16 -20.51
N THR A 108 -0.32 21.95 -19.39
CA THR A 108 -1.20 22.98 -18.78
C THR A 108 -0.43 24.10 -18.08
N HIS A 109 0.86 23.92 -17.78
CA HIS A 109 1.72 24.96 -17.17
C HIS A 109 2.59 25.72 -18.18
N VAL A 110 2.52 25.37 -19.47
CA VAL A 110 3.26 26.03 -20.56
C VAL A 110 2.35 26.95 -21.40
N GLN A 111 1.05 27.03 -21.06
CA GLN A 111 0.08 27.99 -21.60
C GLN A 111 -0.34 28.99 -20.53
#